data_AF-A0A2W4HZ45-F1
#
_entry.id   AF-A0A2W4HZ45-F1
#
_cell.length_a   1.000
_cell.length_b   1.000
_cell.length_c   1.000
_cell.angle_alpha   90.00
_cell.angle_beta   90.00
_cell.angle_gamma   90.00
#
_symmetry.space_group_name_H-M   'P 1'
#
loop_
_entity.id
_entity.type
_entity.pdbx_description
1 polymer ?
#
loop_
_entity_poly.entity_id
_entity_poly.type
_entity_poly.pdbx_seq_one_letter_code
_entity_poly.pdbx_strand_id
1 'polypeptide(L)'
;MIIIIIYISYLILSFTYKEYKINSSIEYIKILTRDVEGKIESAKKIIEYKTSRAYKNRILKEQQSFKNIGEDVIYFTTEENFNKYTTIKDVKEEKKIIIANDLELKIKDLSIYEKWMYFLFKKHPDPDL
;
A
#
# COMPACT_ATOMS: atom_id res chain seq x y z
N MET A 1 -69.26 11.58 20.11
CA MET A 1 -68.48 12.84 19.97
C MET A 1 -67.10 12.72 20.60
N ILE A 2 -66.98 12.45 21.91
CA ILE A 2 -65.66 12.37 22.59
C ILE A 2 -64.70 11.33 21.97
N ILE A 3 -65.20 10.14 21.63
CA ILE A 3 -64.41 9.05 21.04
C ILE A 3 -63.86 9.45 19.66
N ILE A 4 -64.66 10.16 18.87
CA ILE A 4 -64.27 10.63 17.53
C ILE A 4 -63.18 11.69 17.66
N ILE A 5 -63.28 12.60 18.63
CA ILE A 5 -62.26 13.63 18.90
C ILE A 5 -60.94 12.97 19.31
N ILE A 6 -60.96 12.01 20.24
CA ILE A 6 -59.76 11.27 20.67
C ILE A 6 -59.11 10.54 19.49
N TYR A 7 -59.91 9.91 18.63
CA TYR A 7 -59.43 9.20 17.46
C TYR A 7 -58.75 10.14 16.44
N ILE A 8 -59.34 11.30 16.17
CA ILE A 8 -58.75 12.31 15.28
C ILE A 8 -57.44 12.86 15.87
N SER A 9 -57.40 13.13 17.18
CA SER A 9 -56.17 13.56 17.86
C SER A 9 -55.07 12.51 17.78
N TYR A 10 -55.40 11.23 17.94
CA TYR A 10 -54.46 10.13 17.77
C TYR A 10 -53.90 10.08 16.35
N LEU A 11 -54.75 10.23 15.32
CA LEU A 11 -54.31 10.25 13.94
C LEU A 11 -53.32 11.39 13.66
N ILE A 12 -53.63 12.60 14.12
CA ILE A 12 -52.76 13.77 13.96
C ILE A 12 -51.40 13.53 14.61
N LEU A 13 -51.38 13.09 15.87
CA LEU A 13 -50.15 12.81 16.61
C LEU A 13 -49.32 11.72 15.94
N SER A 14 -49.97 10.62 15.50
CA SER A 14 -49.29 9.51 14.84
C SER A 14 -48.67 9.93 13.50
N PHE A 15 -49.36 10.79 12.75
CA PHE A 15 -48.87 11.32 11.49
C PHE A 15 -47.67 12.24 11.71
N THR A 16 -47.77 13.20 12.63
CA THR A 16 -46.68 14.12 12.96
C THR A 16 -45.43 13.37 13.46
N TYR A 17 -45.62 12.35 14.30
CA TYR A 17 -44.51 11.52 14.78
C TYR A 17 -43.81 10.78 13.63
N LYS A 18 -44.60 10.21 12.71
CA LYS A 18 -44.07 9.50 11.54
C LYS A 18 -43.30 10.43 10.61
N GLU A 19 -43.83 11.62 10.34
CA GLU A 19 -43.16 12.66 9.55
C GLU A 19 -41.83 13.07 10.18
N TYR A 20 -41.82 13.32 11.50
CA TYR A 20 -40.57 13.68 12.20
C TYR A 20 -39.50 12.59 12.08
N LYS A 21 -39.88 11.32 12.28
CA LYS A 21 -38.96 10.18 12.14
C LYS A 21 -38.42 10.05 10.71
N ILE A 22 -39.27 10.21 9.72
CA ILE A 22 -38.89 10.16 8.30
C ILE A 22 -37.94 11.31 7.97
N ASN A 23 -38.27 12.54 8.37
CA ASN A 23 -37.46 13.72 8.06
C ASN A 23 -36.07 13.61 8.72
N SER A 24 -35.99 13.16 9.98
CA SER A 24 -34.71 12.91 10.65
C SER A 24 -33.88 11.84 9.92
N SER A 25 -34.54 10.77 9.43
CA SER A 25 -33.86 9.73 8.65
C SER A 25 -33.32 10.27 7.31
N ILE A 26 -34.09 11.15 6.65
CA ILE A 26 -33.67 11.82 5.41
C ILE A 26 -32.47 12.73 5.66
N GLU A 27 -32.50 13.53 6.73
CA GLU A 27 -31.36 14.39 7.11
C GLU A 27 -30.10 13.57 7.39
N TYR A 28 -30.23 12.47 8.14
CA TYR A 28 -29.12 11.57 8.40
C TYR A 28 -28.51 11.01 7.10
N ILE A 29 -29.35 10.53 6.18
CA ILE A 29 -28.89 10.02 4.87
C ILE A 29 -28.20 11.12 4.07
N LYS A 30 -28.75 12.35 4.05
CA LYS A 30 -28.13 13.49 3.35
C LYS A 30 -26.74 13.81 3.88
N ILE A 31 -26.56 13.81 5.20
CA ILE A 31 -25.26 14.05 5.84
C ILE A 31 -24.26 12.96 5.43
N LEU A 32 -24.69 11.69 5.47
CA LEU A 32 -23.85 10.56 5.09
C LEU A 32 -23.45 10.64 3.61
N THR A 33 -24.39 10.94 2.72
CA THR A 33 -24.10 11.11 1.29
C THR A 33 -23.06 12.21 1.06
N ARG A 34 -23.21 13.36 1.73
CA ARG A 34 -22.27 14.48 1.59
C ARG A 34 -20.86 14.12 2.08
N ASP A 35 -20.74 13.39 3.19
CA ASP A 35 -19.45 12.90 3.68
C ASP A 35 -18.79 11.93 2.70
N VAL A 36 -19.56 10.99 2.16
CA VAL A 36 -19.08 10.04 1.15
C VAL A 36 -18.64 10.75 -0.12
N GLU A 37 -19.41 11.71 -0.62
CA GLU A 37 -19.04 12.53 -1.78
C GLU A 37 -17.72 13.28 -1.55
N GLY A 38 -17.53 13.89 -0.37
CA GLY A 38 -16.28 14.57 -0.03
C GLY A 38 -15.07 13.63 0.01
N LYS A 39 -15.26 12.40 0.51
CA LYS A 39 -14.22 11.35 0.50
C LYS A 39 -13.90 10.88 -0.92
N ILE A 40 -14.91 10.69 -1.77
CA ILE A 40 -14.73 10.32 -3.18
C ILE A 40 -13.92 11.40 -3.91
N GLU A 41 -14.26 12.68 -3.71
CA GLU A 41 -13.55 13.77 -4.37
C GLU A 41 -12.09 13.87 -3.91
N SER A 42 -11.85 13.70 -2.60
CA SER A 42 -10.49 13.67 -2.03
C SER A 42 -9.68 12.51 -2.59
N ALA A 43 -10.26 11.31 -2.65
CA ALA A 43 -9.63 10.13 -3.23
C ALA A 43 -9.31 10.35 -4.72
N LYS A 44 -10.22 10.96 -5.48
CA LYS A 44 -10.02 11.29 -6.89
C LYS A 44 -8.81 12.22 -7.08
N LYS A 45 -8.69 13.28 -6.28
CA LYS A 45 -7.54 14.20 -6.31
C LYS A 45 -6.22 13.50 -6.00
N ILE A 46 -6.21 12.59 -5.03
CA ILE A 46 -5.02 11.80 -4.68
C ILE A 46 -4.63 10.87 -5.83
N ILE A 47 -5.61 10.20 -6.45
CA ILE A 47 -5.37 9.32 -7.60
C ILE A 47 -4.81 10.13 -8.76
N GLU A 48 -5.42 11.27 -9.09
CA GLU A 48 -4.96 12.16 -10.16
C GLU A 48 -3.52 12.66 -9.92
N TYR A 49 -3.21 13.04 -8.69
CA TYR A 49 -1.84 13.41 -8.33
C TYR A 49 -0.86 12.23 -8.49
N LYS A 50 -1.23 11.03 -8.02
CA LYS A 50 -0.37 9.84 -8.14
C LYS A 50 -0.20 9.34 -9.58
N THR A 51 -1.19 9.54 -10.44
CA THR A 51 -1.09 9.18 -11.86
C THR A 51 -0.26 10.19 -12.66
N SER A 52 -0.10 11.41 -12.14
CA SER A 52 0.69 12.47 -12.77
C SER A 52 2.13 12.05 -13.04
N ARG A 53 2.70 12.58 -14.14
CA ARG A 53 4.10 12.35 -14.51
C ARG A 53 5.08 12.89 -13.45
N ALA A 54 4.72 13.99 -12.78
CA ALA A 54 5.55 14.60 -11.74
C ALA A 54 5.72 13.67 -10.53
N TYR A 55 4.62 13.07 -10.05
CA TYR A 55 4.68 12.11 -8.94
C TYR A 55 5.48 10.87 -9.31
N LYS A 56 5.23 10.31 -10.50
CA LYS A 56 5.99 9.15 -11.01
C LYS A 56 7.48 9.46 -11.13
N ASN A 57 7.85 10.63 -11.65
CA ASN A 57 9.24 11.05 -11.74
C ASN A 57 9.87 11.19 -10.34
N ARG A 58 9.17 11.82 -9.38
CA ARG A 58 9.64 11.93 -8.00
C ARG A 58 9.94 10.55 -7.38
N ILE A 59 9.04 9.58 -7.53
CA ILE A 59 9.24 8.22 -7.02
C ILE A 59 10.41 7.52 -7.71
N LEU A 60 10.58 7.68 -9.03
CA LEU A 60 11.73 7.12 -9.76
C LEU A 60 13.07 7.71 -9.28
N LYS A 61 13.10 9.02 -9.00
CA LYS A 61 14.27 9.68 -8.39
C LYS A 61 14.57 9.13 -7.00
N GLU A 62 13.56 8.95 -6.16
CA GLU A 62 13.69 8.43 -4.79
C GLU A 62 14.14 6.95 -4.76
N GLN A 63 13.56 6.10 -5.60
CA GLN A 63 13.80 4.64 -5.54
C GLN A 63 15.05 4.18 -6.27
N GLN A 64 15.37 4.82 -7.39
CA GLN A 64 16.40 4.31 -8.31
C GLN A 64 17.57 5.27 -8.47
N SER A 65 17.62 6.36 -7.68
CA SER A 65 18.68 7.37 -7.78
C SER A 65 18.85 7.90 -9.23
N PHE A 66 17.77 7.84 -10.03
CA PHE A 66 17.78 8.32 -11.40
C PHE A 66 17.74 9.85 -11.40
N LYS A 67 18.62 10.48 -12.18
CA LYS A 67 18.67 11.93 -12.36
C LYS A 67 17.91 12.34 -13.62
N ASN A 68 17.30 13.52 -13.59
CA ASN A 68 16.90 14.16 -14.85
C ASN A 68 18.17 14.65 -15.58
N ILE A 69 18.08 14.76 -16.91
CA ILE A 69 19.15 15.33 -17.73
C ILE A 69 19.39 16.79 -17.29
N GLY A 70 20.60 17.08 -16.81
CA GLY A 70 21.00 18.42 -16.33
C GLY A 70 20.99 18.63 -14.80
N GLU A 71 20.61 17.62 -14.01
CA GLU A 71 20.71 17.68 -12.53
C GLU A 71 22.01 17.04 -12.01
N ASP A 72 22.71 17.74 -11.12
CA ASP A 72 23.80 17.19 -10.32
C ASP A 72 23.27 16.66 -8.99
N VAL A 73 23.45 15.35 -8.75
CA VAL A 73 23.01 14.67 -7.52
C VAL A 73 24.23 14.29 -6.70
N ILE A 74 24.31 14.81 -5.48
CA ILE A 74 25.39 14.54 -4.52
C ILE A 74 24.91 13.46 -3.56
N TYR A 75 25.57 12.31 -3.57
CA TYR A 75 25.30 11.22 -2.62
C TYR A 75 26.20 11.39 -1.40
N PHE A 76 25.60 11.64 -0.23
CA PHE A 76 26.33 11.60 1.03
C PHE A 76 26.49 10.14 1.44
N THR A 77 27.69 9.59 1.20
CA THR A 77 28.09 8.27 1.70
C THR A 77 29.24 8.42 2.69
N THR A 78 29.38 7.49 3.63
CA THR A 78 30.53 7.43 4.53
C THR A 78 31.78 7.00 3.73
N GLU A 79 32.97 7.48 4.13
CA GLU A 79 34.25 7.13 3.46
C GLU A 79 34.45 5.61 3.35
N GLU A 80 33.96 4.86 4.33
CA GLU A 80 34.05 3.40 4.40
C GLU A 80 33.31 2.69 3.26
N ASN A 81 32.09 3.15 2.93
CA ASN A 81 31.29 2.60 1.83
C ASN A 81 31.80 3.06 0.46
N PHE A 82 32.40 4.24 0.36
CA PHE A 82 33.04 4.70 -0.87
C PHE A 82 34.25 3.82 -1.22
N ASN A 83 35.11 3.57 -0.24
CA ASN A 83 36.36 2.82 -0.43
C ASN A 83 36.14 1.34 -0.79
N LYS A 84 35.02 0.74 -0.37
CA LYS A 84 34.67 -0.66 -0.68
C LYS A 84 34.52 -0.92 -2.18
N TYR A 85 34.08 0.06 -2.95
CA TYR A 85 33.78 -0.10 -4.39
C TYR A 85 34.74 0.64 -5.32
N THR A 86 35.55 1.57 -4.80
CA THR A 86 36.51 2.35 -5.60
C THR A 86 37.96 1.93 -5.38
N THR A 87 38.29 1.35 -4.23
CA THR A 87 39.65 0.89 -3.96
C THR A 87 39.79 -0.54 -4.42
N ILE A 88 40.15 -0.73 -5.70
CA ILE A 88 40.69 -2.00 -6.18
C ILE A 88 42.07 -2.14 -5.53
N LYS A 89 42.12 -2.67 -4.31
CA LYS A 89 43.37 -3.23 -3.80
C LYS A 89 43.59 -4.51 -4.58
N ASP A 90 44.63 -4.54 -5.41
CA ASP A 90 45.20 -5.75 -5.99
C ASP A 90 45.68 -6.69 -4.87
N VAL A 91 44.74 -7.31 -4.17
CA VAL A 91 45.04 -8.43 -3.31
C VAL A 91 45.07 -9.62 -4.25
N LYS A 92 46.28 -10.10 -4.53
CA LYS A 92 46.49 -11.46 -5.03
C LYS A 92 45.82 -12.41 -4.03
N GLU A 93 44.58 -12.79 -4.31
CA GLU A 93 43.89 -13.81 -3.54
C GLU A 93 44.63 -15.14 -3.78
N GLU A 94 45.43 -15.56 -2.80
CA GLU A 94 45.80 -16.96 -2.67
C GLU A 94 44.51 -17.77 -2.68
N LYS A 95 44.38 -18.67 -3.66
CA LYS A 95 43.25 -19.59 -3.79
C LYS A 95 43.09 -20.40 -2.50
N LYS A 96 42.26 -19.93 -1.59
CA LYS A 96 41.57 -20.80 -0.64
C LYS A 96 40.41 -21.44 -1.41
N ILE A 97 40.57 -22.71 -1.72
CA ILE A 97 39.46 -23.59 -2.07
C ILE A 97 38.58 -23.66 -0.82
N ILE A 98 37.62 -22.76 -0.73
CA ILE A 98 36.51 -22.89 0.20
C ILE A 98 35.57 -23.86 -0.49
N ILE A 99 35.53 -25.09 0.02
CA ILE A 99 34.47 -26.05 -0.28
C ILE A 99 33.19 -25.36 0.20
N ALA A 100 32.47 -24.76 -0.74
CA ALA A 100 31.20 -24.10 -0.48
C ALA A 100 30.24 -25.17 0.02
N ASN A 101 29.69 -24.93 1.21
CA ASN A 101 28.67 -25.75 1.85
C ASN A 101 27.58 -26.14 0.85
N ASP A 102 27.23 -27.43 0.94
CA ASP A 102 26.25 -28.23 0.20
C ASP A 102 24.79 -27.73 0.25
N LEU A 103 24.55 -26.49 0.69
CA LEU A 103 23.21 -25.94 0.96
C LEU A 103 22.70 -24.96 -0.11
N GLU A 104 23.57 -24.35 -0.92
CA GLU A 104 23.13 -23.41 -1.97
C GLU A 104 22.74 -24.11 -3.29
N LEU A 105 22.97 -25.42 -3.42
CA LEU A 105 23.00 -26.08 -4.73
C LEU A 105 21.70 -26.75 -5.21
N LYS A 106 20.62 -26.81 -4.41
CA LYS A 106 19.38 -27.46 -4.88
C LYS A 106 18.27 -26.51 -5.37
N ILE A 107 18.46 -25.19 -5.30
CA ILE A 107 17.41 -24.24 -5.72
C ILE A 107 17.17 -24.28 -7.24
N LYS A 108 18.20 -24.61 -8.05
CA LYS A 108 18.06 -24.64 -9.51
C LYS A 108 17.09 -25.72 -10.00
N ASP A 109 17.04 -26.85 -9.32
CA ASP A 109 16.29 -28.04 -9.75
C ASP A 109 14.80 -28.02 -9.38
N LEU A 110 14.34 -27.01 -8.63
CA LEU A 110 12.93 -26.87 -8.26
C LEU A 110 12.09 -26.24 -9.36
N SER A 111 10.85 -26.71 -9.47
CA SER A 111 9.83 -26.09 -10.31
C SER A 111 9.50 -24.67 -9.82
N ILE A 112 8.93 -23.86 -10.71
CA ILE A 112 8.60 -22.46 -10.41
C ILE A 112 7.69 -22.35 -9.17
N TYR A 113 6.74 -23.27 -9.00
CA TYR A 113 5.85 -23.30 -7.85
C TYR A 113 6.59 -23.56 -6.52
N GLU A 114 7.50 -24.53 -6.51
CA GLU A 114 8.26 -24.89 -5.32
C GLU A 114 9.26 -23.79 -4.90
N LYS A 115 9.81 -23.06 -5.86
CA LYS A 115 10.63 -21.86 -5.60
C LYS A 115 9.82 -20.80 -4.84
N TRP A 116 8.58 -20.54 -5.28
CA TRP A 116 7.70 -19.59 -4.59
C TRP A 116 7.36 -20.04 -3.16
N MET A 117 7.09 -21.33 -2.98
CA MET A 117 6.84 -21.89 -1.64
C MET A 117 8.07 -21.80 -0.73
N TYR A 118 9.27 -22.06 -1.26
CA TYR A 118 10.52 -21.87 -0.52
C TYR A 118 10.76 -20.40 -0.13
N PHE A 119 10.53 -19.45 -1.04
CA PHE A 119 10.72 -18.03 -0.72
C PHE A 119 9.73 -17.50 0.32
N LEU A 120 8.50 -17.98 0.30
CA LEU A 120 7.44 -17.53 1.21
C LEU A 120 7.56 -18.14 2.61
N PHE A 121 7.96 -19.42 2.69
CA PHE A 121 7.93 -20.17 3.95
C PHE A 121 9.31 -20.60 4.45
N LYS A 122 10.38 -20.32 3.69
CA LYS A 122 11.76 -20.76 3.95
C LYS A 122 11.88 -22.24 4.30
N LYS A 123 10.99 -23.07 3.74
CA LYS A 123 10.94 -24.51 3.95
C LYS A 123 11.20 -25.21 2.63
N HIS A 124 12.26 -26.01 2.57
CA HIS A 124 12.57 -26.83 1.40
C HIS A 124 11.53 -27.96 1.29
N PRO A 125 11.03 -28.31 0.10
CA PRO A 125 10.01 -29.34 -0.05
C PRO A 125 10.52 -30.75 0.22
N ASP A 126 11.82 -30.97 0.11
CA ASP A 126 12.49 -32.21 0.53
C ASP A 126 12.76 -32.16 2.05
N PRO A 127 12.18 -33.08 2.85
CA PRO A 127 12.30 -33.05 4.32
C PRO A 127 13.64 -33.56 4.87
N ASP A 128 14.47 -34.18 4.03
CA ASP A 128 15.74 -34.80 4.41
C ASP A 128 16.98 -33.94 4.10
N LEU A 129 16.79 -32.62 3.92
CA LEU A 129 17.86 -31.63 3.70
C LEU A 129 17.82 -30.49 4.73
#